data_AF-A0A7X7G7J1-F1
#
_entry.id   AF-A0A7X7G7J1-F1
#
_cell.length_a   1.000
_cell.length_b   1.000
_cell.length_c   1.000
_cell.angle_alpha   90.00
_cell.angle_beta   90.00
_cell.angle_gamma   90.00
#
_symmetry.space_group_name_H-M   'P 1'
#
loop_
_entity.id
_entity.type
_entity.pdbx_description
1 polymer ?
#
loop_
_entity_poly.entity_id
_entity_poly.type
_entity_poly.pdbx_seq_one_letter_code
_entity_poly.pdbx_strand_id
1 'polypeptide(L)'
;MSTYTPEVTGTGVKANIQRFGAFLAGMVMPNIGAFLAWGLITALFIQTGWTPVPELGGFPGPDGTEHVGLVGPMITYLLPLLIGFTGGRLVHGIRGGVVGAVATVGVIVGAETPMFLGAMIAGPLAAWVMKKIDGWLQPRVAAGFEMLVDNFSAGILGGLFAVGGFYGIGPVVQVLMDAAESAVGWLVENSLLPLASIFIEPGKVLFLNNAINHGVLTPLGSADVAESGKSILFMLESNPGPGLGL
;
A
#
# COMPACT_ATOMS: atom_id res chain seq x y z
N MET A 1 10.49 -3.39 -16.22
CA MET A 1 10.77 -1.94 -16.10
C MET A 1 9.46 -1.21 -16.38
N SER A 2 9.03 -0.30 -15.51
CA SER A 2 7.86 0.54 -15.79
C SER A 2 8.36 1.90 -16.27
N THR A 3 7.72 2.48 -17.29
CA THR A 3 8.03 3.80 -17.86
C THR A 3 7.94 4.96 -16.85
N TYR A 4 7.53 4.69 -15.61
CA TYR A 4 7.12 5.67 -14.61
C TYR A 4 8.16 5.92 -13.50
N THR A 5 9.24 5.13 -13.43
CA THR A 5 10.33 5.31 -12.45
C THR A 5 11.62 5.74 -13.13
N PRO A 6 12.24 6.88 -12.76
CA PRO A 6 13.51 7.32 -13.35
C PRO A 6 14.64 6.31 -13.08
N GLU A 7 15.58 6.18 -14.02
CA GLU A 7 16.74 5.31 -13.86
C GLU A 7 17.68 5.84 -12.77
N VAL A 8 17.90 5.04 -11.73
CA VAL A 8 18.83 5.38 -10.64
C VAL A 8 20.26 5.15 -11.12
N THR A 9 20.96 6.23 -11.46
CA THR A 9 22.37 6.22 -11.85
C THR A 9 23.27 6.48 -10.62
N GLY A 10 24.27 5.63 -10.40
CA GLY A 10 25.29 5.80 -9.35
C GLY A 10 25.47 4.62 -8.37
N THR A 11 26.55 4.68 -7.58
CA THR A 11 26.90 3.73 -6.50
C THR A 11 26.92 4.46 -5.14
N GLY A 12 26.64 3.73 -4.05
CA GLY A 12 26.64 4.27 -2.67
C GLY A 12 25.26 4.33 -2.00
N VAL A 13 25.23 4.82 -0.75
CA VAL A 13 24.04 4.84 0.12
C VAL A 13 22.88 5.62 -0.50
N LYS A 14 23.15 6.78 -1.11
CA LYS A 14 22.15 7.59 -1.83
C LYS A 14 21.49 6.81 -2.97
N ALA A 15 22.27 6.06 -3.74
CA ALA A 15 21.75 5.25 -4.85
C ALA A 15 20.88 4.08 -4.35
N ASN A 16 21.23 3.46 -3.21
CA ASN A 16 20.41 2.40 -2.62
C ASN A 16 19.06 2.91 -2.11
N ILE A 17 19.07 4.07 -1.45
CA ILE A 17 17.84 4.76 -1.01
C ILE A 17 16.97 5.08 -2.23
N GLN A 18 17.55 5.61 -3.30
CA GLN A 18 16.83 5.92 -4.54
C GLN A 18 16.27 4.67 -5.23
N ARG A 19 16.98 3.54 -5.21
CA ARG A 19 16.49 2.26 -5.76
C ARG A 19 15.34 1.70 -4.94
N PHE A 20 15.46 1.75 -3.61
CA PHE A 20 14.37 1.38 -2.73
C PHE A 20 13.16 2.28 -3.02
N GLY A 21 13.39 3.60 -3.09
CA GLY A 21 12.55 4.67 -3.66
C GLY A 21 11.71 4.26 -4.86
N ALA A 22 12.43 4.02 -5.94
CA ALA A 22 11.86 3.61 -7.22
C ALA A 22 11.09 2.30 -7.12
N PHE A 23 11.53 1.35 -6.29
CA PHE A 23 10.84 0.08 -6.11
C PHE A 23 9.44 0.25 -5.51
N LEU A 24 9.30 0.90 -4.33
CA LEU A 24 7.94 1.05 -3.76
C LEU A 24 7.08 2.00 -4.61
N ALA A 25 7.66 3.02 -5.22
CA ALA A 25 6.92 3.86 -6.18
C ALA A 25 6.40 3.02 -7.37
N GLY A 26 7.21 2.08 -7.87
CA GLY A 26 6.83 1.14 -8.92
C GLY A 26 5.71 0.17 -8.53
N MET A 27 5.42 0.00 -7.23
CA MET A 27 4.29 -0.81 -6.75
C MET A 27 2.96 -0.05 -6.83
N VAL A 28 3.01 1.27 -6.69
CA VAL A 28 1.82 2.12 -6.58
C VAL A 28 1.48 2.76 -7.93
N MET A 29 2.48 3.28 -8.64
CA MET A 29 2.26 4.08 -9.87
C MET A 29 1.45 3.36 -10.96
N PRO A 30 1.70 2.07 -11.26
CA PRO A 30 0.88 1.35 -12.25
C PRO A 30 -0.59 1.21 -11.86
N ASN A 31 -0.91 1.41 -10.58
CA ASN A 31 -2.24 1.26 -10.01
C ASN A 31 -2.96 2.61 -9.80
N ILE A 32 -2.37 3.75 -10.19
CA ILE A 32 -2.97 5.10 -10.00
C ILE A 32 -4.40 5.20 -10.54
N GLY A 33 -4.71 4.52 -11.64
CA GLY A 33 -6.07 4.50 -12.18
C GLY A 33 -7.12 3.97 -11.19
N ALA A 34 -6.77 2.98 -10.36
CA ALA A 34 -7.66 2.46 -9.33
C ALA A 34 -7.84 3.46 -8.18
N PHE A 35 -6.78 4.17 -7.80
CA PHE A 35 -6.84 5.24 -6.80
C PHE A 35 -7.73 6.41 -7.27
N LEU A 36 -7.61 6.81 -8.53
CA LEU A 36 -8.45 7.86 -9.12
C LEU A 36 -9.92 7.42 -9.21
N ALA A 37 -10.18 6.18 -9.63
CA ALA A 37 -11.55 5.66 -9.68
C ALA A 37 -12.20 5.64 -8.29
N TRP A 38 -11.47 5.18 -7.28
CA TRP A 38 -11.92 5.21 -5.90
C TRP A 38 -12.16 6.66 -5.41
N GLY A 39 -11.21 7.57 -5.64
CA GLY A 39 -11.36 8.98 -5.26
C GLY A 39 -12.56 9.68 -5.90
N LEU A 40 -12.85 9.39 -7.17
CA LEU A 40 -14.04 9.88 -7.86
C LEU A 40 -15.33 9.33 -7.27
N ILE A 41 -15.39 8.02 -7.00
CA ILE A 41 -16.55 7.38 -6.36
C ILE A 41 -16.78 7.98 -4.98
N THR A 42 -15.71 8.18 -4.21
CA THR A 42 -15.77 8.82 -2.90
C THR A 42 -16.30 10.24 -3.00
N ALA A 43 -15.73 11.07 -3.88
CA ALA A 43 -16.16 12.47 -4.04
C ALA A 43 -17.62 12.61 -4.50
N LEU A 44 -18.13 11.66 -5.29
CA LEU A 44 -19.50 11.68 -5.79
C LEU A 44 -20.49 11.14 -4.77
N PHE A 45 -20.28 9.94 -4.23
CA PHE A 45 -21.37 9.13 -3.70
C PHE A 45 -21.43 9.00 -2.18
N ILE A 46 -20.40 9.38 -1.43
CA ILE A 46 -20.47 9.38 0.04
C ILE A 46 -21.51 10.39 0.57
N GLN A 47 -21.81 10.32 1.86
CA GLN A 47 -22.81 11.19 2.50
C GLN A 47 -22.51 12.69 2.31
N THR A 48 -21.22 13.06 2.32
CA THR A 48 -20.72 14.43 2.12
C THR A 48 -20.32 14.73 0.67
N GLY A 49 -20.59 13.81 -0.26
CA GLY A 49 -20.21 13.90 -1.67
C GLY A 49 -21.10 14.85 -2.46
N TRP A 50 -20.74 15.05 -3.73
CA TRP A 50 -21.50 15.93 -4.64
C TRP A 50 -22.89 15.39 -4.98
N THR A 51 -23.02 14.07 -5.10
CA THR A 51 -24.27 13.36 -5.41
C THR A 51 -24.42 12.14 -4.48
N PRO A 52 -24.73 12.34 -3.19
CA PRO A 52 -24.76 11.28 -2.21
C PRO A 52 -25.77 10.18 -2.57
N VAL A 53 -25.33 8.92 -2.56
CA VAL A 53 -26.17 7.74 -2.82
C VAL A 53 -25.83 6.69 -1.75
N PRO A 54 -26.72 6.40 -0.79
CA PRO A 54 -26.44 5.49 0.34
C PRO A 54 -25.85 4.14 -0.09
N GLU A 55 -26.42 3.54 -1.13
CA GLU A 55 -26.06 2.23 -1.65
C GLU A 55 -24.64 2.19 -2.24
N LEU A 56 -24.17 3.31 -2.80
CA LEU A 56 -22.85 3.43 -3.44
C LEU A 56 -21.81 4.00 -2.47
N GLY A 57 -22.20 4.95 -1.64
CA GLY A 57 -21.33 5.63 -0.67
C GLY A 57 -21.03 4.79 0.57
N GLY A 58 -21.92 3.86 0.94
CA GLY A 58 -21.75 3.00 2.10
C GLY A 58 -22.14 3.66 3.41
N PHE A 59 -23.25 4.39 3.41
CA PHE A 59 -23.81 5.02 4.61
C PHE A 59 -25.30 4.64 4.77
N PRO A 60 -25.89 4.77 5.97
CA PRO A 60 -27.26 4.34 6.21
C PRO A 60 -28.28 5.05 5.32
N GLY A 61 -29.22 4.27 4.77
CA GLY A 61 -30.36 4.77 4.01
C GLY A 61 -31.36 5.56 4.89
N PRO A 62 -32.32 6.28 4.29
CA PRO A 62 -33.35 7.04 5.03
C PRO A 62 -34.23 6.16 5.95
N ASP A 63 -34.33 4.87 5.63
CA ASP A 63 -35.00 3.80 6.37
C ASP A 63 -34.10 3.11 7.42
N GLY A 64 -32.84 3.56 7.54
CA GLY A 64 -31.86 3.03 8.49
C GLY A 64 -31.13 1.78 8.01
N THR A 65 -31.29 1.36 6.74
CA THR A 65 -30.57 0.20 6.22
C THR A 65 -29.09 0.50 6.03
N GLU A 66 -28.22 -0.33 6.59
CA GLU A 66 -26.78 -0.19 6.35
C GLU A 66 -26.38 -0.72 4.97
N HIS A 67 -25.54 0.04 4.28
CA HIS A 67 -24.99 -0.33 2.98
C HIS A 67 -23.47 -0.42 3.08
N VAL A 68 -22.89 -1.44 2.43
CA VAL A 68 -21.43 -1.62 2.39
C VAL A 68 -20.75 -0.55 1.52
N GLY A 69 -21.44 -0.10 0.46
CA GLY A 69 -20.89 0.85 -0.51
C GLY A 69 -19.71 0.30 -1.32
N LEU A 70 -19.19 1.14 -2.21
CA LEU A 70 -18.00 0.85 -3.01
C LEU A 70 -16.72 1.37 -2.36
N VAL A 71 -16.81 2.47 -1.62
CA VAL A 71 -15.65 3.20 -1.08
C VAL A 71 -14.84 2.35 -0.10
N GLY A 72 -15.52 1.73 0.87
CA GLY A 72 -14.89 0.90 1.91
C GLY A 72 -14.14 -0.32 1.34
N PRO A 73 -14.82 -1.19 0.55
CA PRO A 73 -14.15 -2.35 -0.04
C PRO A 73 -12.98 -1.99 -0.96
N MET A 74 -13.07 -0.87 -1.69
CA MET A 74 -11.98 -0.42 -2.57
C MET A 74 -10.73 -0.02 -1.78
N ILE A 75 -10.86 0.78 -0.70
CA ILE A 75 -9.69 1.20 0.08
C ILE A 75 -9.11 0.06 0.92
N THR A 76 -9.95 -0.79 1.50
CA THR A 76 -9.49 -1.86 2.41
C THR A 76 -8.96 -3.08 1.66
N TYR A 77 -9.55 -3.44 0.51
CA TYR A 77 -9.16 -4.63 -0.23
C TYR A 77 -8.51 -4.32 -1.57
N LEU A 78 -9.20 -3.62 -2.47
CA LEU A 78 -8.77 -3.49 -3.86
C LEU A 78 -7.39 -2.83 -3.96
N LEU A 79 -7.21 -1.67 -3.35
CA LEU A 79 -5.97 -0.90 -3.48
C LEU A 79 -4.75 -1.61 -2.86
N PRO A 80 -4.83 -2.16 -1.62
CA PRO A 80 -3.73 -2.94 -1.09
C PRO A 80 -3.44 -4.21 -1.90
N LEU A 81 -4.47 -4.92 -2.40
CA LEU A 81 -4.28 -6.11 -3.24
C LEU A 81 -3.53 -5.79 -4.53
N LEU A 82 -3.88 -4.69 -5.20
CA LEU A 82 -3.19 -4.24 -6.40
C LEU A 82 -1.73 -3.89 -6.13
N ILE A 83 -1.43 -3.29 -4.97
CA ILE A 83 -0.06 -3.01 -4.54
C ILE A 83 0.70 -4.31 -4.28
N GLY A 84 0.11 -5.24 -3.54
CA GLY A 84 0.71 -6.55 -3.26
C GLY A 84 0.99 -7.34 -4.54
N PHE A 85 0.02 -7.35 -5.47
CA PHE A 85 0.17 -7.95 -6.79
C PHE A 85 1.28 -7.30 -7.60
N THR A 86 1.31 -5.96 -7.70
CA THR A 86 2.35 -5.27 -8.46
C THR A 86 3.73 -5.46 -7.84
N GLY A 87 3.84 -5.42 -6.51
CA GLY A 87 5.07 -5.74 -5.77
C GLY A 87 5.58 -7.13 -6.04
N GLY A 88 4.71 -8.13 -5.91
CA GLY A 88 5.06 -9.51 -6.22
C GLY A 88 5.47 -9.67 -7.70
N ARG A 89 4.79 -8.94 -8.59
CA ARG A 89 5.09 -8.95 -10.03
C ARG A 89 6.45 -8.35 -10.37
N LEU A 90 6.86 -7.30 -9.67
CA LEU A 90 8.20 -6.73 -9.84
C LEU A 90 9.32 -7.71 -9.45
N VAL A 91 9.04 -8.64 -8.53
CA VAL A 91 10.03 -9.63 -8.05
C VAL A 91 10.08 -10.89 -8.93
N HIS A 92 8.92 -11.45 -9.28
CA HIS A 92 8.81 -12.75 -9.94
C HIS A 92 7.68 -12.84 -10.98
N GLY A 93 7.44 -11.77 -11.73
CA GLY A 93 6.49 -11.75 -12.85
C GLY A 93 5.04 -12.05 -12.42
N ILE A 94 4.19 -12.47 -13.35
CA ILE A 94 2.75 -12.68 -13.07
C ILE A 94 2.54 -13.65 -11.91
N ARG A 95 3.33 -14.72 -11.84
CA ARG A 95 3.24 -15.73 -10.79
C ARG A 95 3.56 -15.16 -9.41
N GLY A 96 4.62 -14.37 -9.29
CA GLY A 96 4.92 -13.60 -8.09
C GLY A 96 3.79 -12.64 -7.71
N GLY A 97 3.15 -12.01 -8.70
CA GLY A 97 2.01 -11.13 -8.45
C GLY A 97 0.81 -11.86 -7.86
N VAL A 98 0.43 -13.02 -8.40
CA VAL A 98 -0.68 -13.82 -7.86
C VAL A 98 -0.39 -14.27 -6.43
N VAL A 99 0.80 -14.80 -6.15
CA VAL A 99 1.19 -15.21 -4.80
C VAL A 99 1.23 -14.02 -3.84
N GLY A 100 1.74 -12.88 -4.30
CA GLY A 100 1.77 -11.64 -3.54
C GLY A 100 0.37 -11.12 -3.19
N ALA A 101 -0.58 -11.20 -4.13
CA ALA A 101 -1.98 -10.83 -3.87
C ALA A 101 -2.61 -11.72 -2.80
N VAL A 102 -2.41 -13.05 -2.88
CA VAL A 102 -2.92 -14.00 -1.89
C VAL A 102 -2.32 -13.73 -0.51
N ALA A 103 -1.01 -13.49 -0.43
CA ALA A 103 -0.34 -13.09 0.82
C ALA A 103 -0.94 -11.81 1.41
N THR A 104 -1.21 -10.82 0.56
CA THR A 104 -1.81 -9.55 0.97
C THR A 104 -3.22 -9.70 1.53
N VAL A 105 -4.03 -10.65 1.05
CA VAL A 105 -5.35 -10.94 1.68
C VAL A 105 -5.18 -11.26 3.16
N GLY A 106 -4.21 -12.11 3.51
CA GLY A 106 -3.92 -12.46 4.89
C GLY A 106 -3.62 -11.25 5.77
N VAL A 107 -2.78 -10.35 5.24
CA VAL A 107 -2.40 -9.11 5.92
C VAL A 107 -3.57 -8.15 6.09
N ILE A 108 -4.43 -8.01 5.08
CA ILE A 108 -5.63 -7.14 5.14
C ILE A 108 -6.58 -7.67 6.22
N VAL A 109 -6.88 -8.96 6.21
CA VAL A 109 -7.85 -9.56 7.14
C VAL A 109 -7.31 -9.61 8.57
N GLY A 110 -5.98 -9.60 8.75
CA GLY A 110 -5.34 -9.56 10.06
C GLY A 110 -5.26 -8.17 10.70
N ALA A 111 -5.80 -7.12 10.07
CA ALA A 111 -5.74 -5.76 10.56
C ALA A 111 -7.07 -5.01 10.38
N GLU A 112 -7.34 -4.06 11.26
CA GLU A 112 -8.57 -3.25 11.23
C GLU A 112 -8.47 -2.01 10.33
N THR A 113 -7.27 -1.71 9.82
CA THR A 113 -7.00 -0.54 8.98
C THR A 113 -6.50 -0.96 7.59
N PRO A 114 -6.65 -0.11 6.55
CA PRO A 114 -6.14 -0.41 5.21
C PRO A 114 -4.63 -0.68 5.17
N MET A 115 -4.23 -1.90 4.81
CA MET A 115 -2.84 -2.36 4.93
C MET A 115 -1.97 -2.11 3.70
N PHE A 116 -1.79 -0.85 3.31
CA PHE A 116 -0.87 -0.46 2.23
C PHE A 116 0.58 -0.88 2.50
N LEU A 117 1.11 -0.56 3.68
CA LEU A 117 2.48 -0.92 4.07
C LEU A 117 2.64 -2.43 4.20
N GLY A 118 1.65 -3.09 4.79
CA GLY A 118 1.62 -4.54 4.89
C GLY A 118 1.67 -5.21 3.51
N ALA A 119 0.88 -4.73 2.54
CA ALA A 119 0.92 -5.20 1.16
C ALA A 119 2.28 -4.92 0.48
N MET A 120 2.89 -3.76 0.76
CA MET A 120 4.21 -3.39 0.24
C MET A 120 5.34 -4.31 0.70
N ILE A 121 5.19 -4.93 1.88
CA ILE A 121 6.16 -5.85 2.44
C ILE A 121 5.83 -7.30 2.04
N ALA A 122 4.60 -7.74 2.32
CA ALA A 122 4.19 -9.13 2.16
C ALA A 122 4.17 -9.57 0.69
N GLY A 123 3.71 -8.72 -0.23
CA GLY A 123 3.62 -9.04 -1.65
C GLY A 123 4.99 -9.40 -2.26
N PRO A 124 5.98 -8.49 -2.22
CA PRO A 124 7.34 -8.76 -2.67
C PRO A 124 8.02 -9.91 -1.92
N LEU A 125 7.81 -10.03 -0.61
CA LEU A 125 8.41 -11.09 0.20
C LEU A 125 7.91 -12.48 -0.22
N ALA A 126 6.59 -12.63 -0.39
CA ALA A 126 5.99 -13.89 -0.82
C ALA A 126 6.47 -14.28 -2.23
N ALA A 127 6.56 -13.30 -3.14
CA ALA A 127 7.10 -13.51 -4.48
C ALA A 127 8.60 -13.83 -4.50
N TRP A 128 9.37 -13.28 -3.56
CA TRP A 128 10.79 -13.58 -3.42
C TRP A 128 11.00 -15.04 -2.97
N VAL A 129 10.21 -15.51 -2.00
CA VAL A 129 10.24 -16.93 -1.60
C VAL A 129 9.78 -17.82 -2.76
N MET A 130 8.74 -17.41 -3.51
CA MET A 130 8.28 -18.14 -4.69
C MET A 130 9.40 -18.30 -5.72
N LYS A 131 10.12 -17.21 -6.01
CA LYS A 131 11.27 -17.22 -6.92
C LYS A 131 12.36 -18.20 -6.51
N LYS A 132 12.60 -18.34 -5.21
CA LYS A 132 13.58 -19.30 -4.67
C LYS A 132 13.09 -20.74 -4.80
N ILE A 133 11.81 -20.98 -4.52
CA ILE A 133 11.19 -22.30 -4.69
C ILE A 133 11.23 -22.72 -6.15
N ASP A 134 10.86 -21.84 -7.08
CA ASP A 134 10.89 -22.14 -8.51
C ASP A 134 12.29 -22.44 -9.02
N GLY A 135 13.29 -21.65 -8.61
CA GLY A 135 14.68 -21.90 -8.98
C GLY A 135 15.20 -23.26 -8.52
N TRP A 136 14.61 -23.85 -7.48
CA TRP A 136 14.95 -25.18 -6.99
C TRP A 136 14.09 -26.30 -7.59
N LEU A 137 12.81 -26.01 -7.82
CA LEU A 137 11.80 -27.00 -8.22
C LEU A 137 11.77 -27.20 -9.72
N GLN A 138 11.76 -26.12 -10.52
CA GLN A 138 11.59 -26.18 -11.99
C GLN A 138 12.60 -27.10 -12.70
N PRO A 139 13.91 -27.10 -12.37
CA PRO A 139 14.87 -27.99 -13.03
C PRO A 139 14.62 -29.49 -12.79
N ARG A 140 13.74 -29.82 -11.84
CA ARG A 140 13.44 -31.20 -11.41
C ARG A 140 12.06 -31.67 -11.85
N VAL A 141 11.28 -30.82 -12.51
CA VAL A 141 9.93 -31.16 -12.97
C VAL A 141 10.03 -31.88 -14.31
N ALA A 142 9.35 -33.02 -14.42
CA ALA A 142 9.23 -33.73 -15.68
C ALA A 142 8.35 -32.95 -16.66
N ALA A 143 8.69 -33.03 -17.95
CA ALA A 143 7.92 -32.39 -19.01
C ALA A 143 6.44 -32.81 -18.95
N GLY A 144 5.53 -31.84 -19.08
CA GLY A 144 4.07 -32.05 -18.96
C GLY A 144 3.50 -31.90 -17.55
N PHE A 145 4.32 -31.89 -16.49
CA PHE A 145 3.88 -31.63 -15.11
C PHE A 145 4.12 -30.18 -14.65
N GLU A 146 4.78 -29.36 -15.47
CA GLU A 146 5.16 -27.97 -15.15
C GLU A 146 3.99 -27.15 -14.64
N MET A 147 2.89 -27.08 -15.39
CA MET A 147 1.71 -26.30 -14.99
C MET A 147 1.08 -26.80 -13.68
N LEU A 148 1.11 -28.12 -13.43
CA LEU A 148 0.56 -28.69 -12.19
C LEU A 148 1.42 -28.27 -11.00
N VAL A 149 2.73 -28.51 -11.08
CA VAL A 149 3.68 -28.16 -10.02
C VAL A 149 3.69 -26.65 -9.81
N ASP A 150 3.58 -25.88 -10.89
CA ASP A 150 3.62 -24.43 -10.85
C ASP A 150 2.43 -23.83 -10.07
N ASN A 151 1.22 -24.30 -10.37
CA ASN A 151 0.01 -23.83 -9.71
C ASN A 151 -0.09 -24.33 -8.27
N PHE A 152 0.26 -25.60 -8.00
CA PHE A 152 0.21 -26.14 -6.64
C PHE A 152 1.24 -25.50 -5.72
N SER A 153 2.47 -25.31 -6.16
CA SER A 153 3.50 -24.65 -5.36
C SER A 153 3.14 -23.19 -5.07
N ALA A 154 2.62 -22.46 -6.06
CA ALA A 154 2.13 -21.09 -5.87
C ALA A 154 0.93 -21.03 -4.91
N GLY A 155 -0.02 -21.97 -5.03
CA GLY A 155 -1.19 -22.06 -4.16
C GLY A 155 -0.83 -22.38 -2.71
N ILE A 156 0.02 -23.38 -2.48
CA ILE A 156 0.49 -23.77 -1.14
C ILE A 156 1.26 -22.61 -0.51
N LEU A 157 2.21 -22.02 -1.24
CA LEU A 157 3.01 -20.92 -0.72
C LEU A 157 2.15 -19.68 -0.45
N GLY A 158 1.26 -19.31 -1.36
CA GLY A 158 0.32 -18.22 -1.18
C GLY A 158 -0.55 -18.44 0.05
N GLY A 159 -1.10 -19.64 0.23
CA GLY A 159 -1.88 -20.00 1.41
C GLY A 159 -1.09 -19.89 2.71
N LEU A 160 0.16 -20.37 2.73
CA LEU A 160 1.04 -20.24 3.90
C LEU A 160 1.33 -18.77 4.24
N PHE A 161 1.61 -17.95 3.23
CA PHE A 161 1.82 -16.52 3.43
C PHE A 161 0.56 -15.77 3.84
N ALA A 162 -0.62 -16.19 3.38
CA ALA A 162 -1.89 -15.61 3.82
C ALA A 162 -2.14 -15.91 5.30
N VAL A 163 -2.00 -17.17 5.72
CA VAL A 163 -2.13 -17.55 7.15
C VAL A 163 -1.06 -16.86 8.00
N GLY A 164 0.19 -16.84 7.53
CA GLY A 164 1.29 -16.16 8.20
C GLY A 164 1.08 -14.65 8.29
N GLY A 165 0.54 -14.03 7.23
CA GLY A 165 0.21 -12.61 7.19
C GLY A 165 -0.89 -12.24 8.18
N PHE A 166 -1.93 -13.08 8.28
CA PHE A 166 -3.04 -12.88 9.21
C PHE A 166 -2.58 -12.83 10.68
N TYR A 167 -1.76 -13.79 11.11
CA TYR A 167 -1.26 -13.83 12.49
C TYR A 167 -0.04 -12.93 12.72
N GLY A 168 0.78 -12.75 11.70
CA GLY A 168 2.06 -12.04 11.82
C GLY A 168 1.94 -10.53 11.78
N ILE A 169 0.88 -9.98 11.19
CA ILE A 169 0.78 -8.54 10.99
C ILE A 169 0.48 -7.77 12.28
N GLY A 170 -0.37 -8.31 13.16
CA GLY A 170 -0.71 -7.70 14.44
C GLY A 170 0.52 -7.37 15.30
N PRO A 171 1.40 -8.37 15.61
CA PRO A 171 2.63 -8.13 16.36
C PRO A 171 3.56 -7.12 15.69
N VAL A 172 3.68 -7.15 14.35
CA VAL A 172 4.53 -6.21 13.62
C VAL A 172 4.02 -4.78 13.74
N VAL A 173 2.71 -4.58 13.59
CA VAL A 173 2.08 -3.26 13.76
C VAL A 173 2.24 -2.78 15.20
N GLN A 174 2.03 -3.64 16.19
CA GLN A 174 2.18 -3.28 17.60
C GLN A 174 3.60 -2.82 17.92
N VAL A 175 4.63 -3.56 17.50
CA VAL A 175 6.03 -3.16 17.70
C VAL A 175 6.34 -1.81 17.04
N LEU A 176 5.78 -1.54 15.85
CA LEU A 176 5.97 -0.26 15.18
C LEU A 176 5.29 0.89 15.94
N MET A 177 4.08 0.66 16.46
CA MET A 177 3.35 1.66 17.26
C MET A 177 4.06 1.95 18.58
N ASP A 178 4.48 0.92 19.31
CA ASP A 178 5.21 1.06 20.57
C ASP A 178 6.55 1.80 20.37
N ALA A 179 7.24 1.52 19.27
CA ALA A 179 8.48 2.21 18.90
C ALA A 179 8.22 3.69 18.56
N ALA A 180 7.14 3.98 17.81
CA ALA A 180 6.76 5.35 17.47
C ALA A 180 6.35 6.14 18.72
N GLU A 181 5.55 5.53 19.60
CA GLU A 181 5.14 6.12 20.88
C GLU A 181 6.37 6.41 21.75
N SER A 182 7.30 5.47 21.85
CA SER A 182 8.55 5.65 22.61
C SER A 182 9.40 6.80 22.04
N ALA A 183 9.50 6.90 20.71
CA ALA A 183 10.24 7.97 20.06
C ALA A 183 9.60 9.34 20.29
N VAL A 184 8.26 9.43 20.22
CA VAL A 184 7.52 10.65 20.51
C VAL A 184 7.63 11.02 21.98
N GLY A 185 7.51 10.04 22.89
CA GLY A 185 7.68 10.23 24.33
C GLY A 185 9.04 10.83 24.66
N TRP A 186 10.12 10.28 24.09
CA TRP A 186 11.46 10.82 24.24
C TRP A 186 11.58 12.27 23.73
N LEU A 187 10.95 12.59 22.60
CA LEU A 187 10.93 13.97 22.06
C LEU A 187 10.16 14.93 22.95
N VAL A 188 9.04 14.48 23.54
CA VAL A 188 8.24 15.28 24.48
C VAL A 188 9.01 15.55 25.77
N GLU A 189 9.59 14.51 26.38
CA GLU A 189 10.33 14.61 27.64
C GLU A 189 11.53 15.55 27.54
N ASN A 190 12.17 15.60 26.38
CA ASN A 190 13.33 16.48 26.14
C ASN A 190 12.92 17.86 25.59
N SER A 191 11.63 18.19 25.50
CA SER A 191 11.12 19.42 24.85
C SER A 191 11.60 19.59 23.40
N LEU A 192 11.91 18.48 22.73
CA LEU A 192 12.40 18.39 21.36
C LEU A 192 11.26 18.12 20.36
N LEU A 193 10.01 18.36 20.74
CA LEU A 193 8.85 18.30 19.85
C LEU A 193 9.08 19.01 18.49
N PRO A 194 9.76 20.18 18.43
CA PRO A 194 10.09 20.82 17.15
C PRO A 194 11.07 20.03 16.26
N LEU A 195 11.79 19.04 16.78
CA LEU A 195 12.67 18.14 16.01
C LEU A 195 11.96 16.90 15.50
N ALA A 196 10.72 16.62 15.95
CA ALA A 196 9.89 15.56 15.37
C ALA A 196 9.69 15.78 13.86
N SER A 197 9.59 17.05 13.43
CA SER A 197 9.53 17.45 12.02
C SER A 197 10.75 16.98 11.23
N ILE A 198 11.95 16.93 11.81
CA ILE A 198 13.17 16.42 11.15
C ILE A 198 13.10 14.91 10.87
N PHE A 199 12.24 14.14 11.52
CA PHE A 199 12.02 12.72 11.17
C PHE A 199 10.82 12.55 10.22
N ILE A 200 9.78 13.36 10.40
CA ILE A 200 8.55 13.33 9.60
C ILE A 200 8.79 13.91 8.19
N GLU A 201 9.59 14.98 8.06
CA GLU A 201 9.88 15.65 6.78
C GLU A 201 10.77 14.83 5.86
N PRO A 202 11.84 14.15 6.30
CA PRO A 202 12.56 13.21 5.44
C PRO A 202 11.71 12.01 5.08
N GLY A 203 10.77 11.59 5.94
CA GLY A 203 9.67 10.72 5.53
C GLY A 203 8.99 11.29 4.27
N LYS A 204 8.47 12.53 4.35
CA LYS A 204 7.87 13.29 3.22
C LYS A 204 8.81 13.50 2.00
N VAL A 205 10.13 13.50 2.16
CA VAL A 205 11.09 13.83 1.08
C VAL A 205 11.79 12.61 0.47
N LEU A 206 12.13 11.58 1.25
CA LEU A 206 12.91 10.40 0.82
C LEU A 206 12.06 9.35 0.09
N PHE A 207 10.74 9.49 0.10
CA PHE A 207 9.86 8.55 -0.58
C PHE A 207 8.56 9.14 -1.12
N LEU A 208 8.31 10.42 -0.90
CA LEU A 208 6.95 10.85 -0.67
C LEU A 208 6.62 12.19 -1.34
N ASN A 209 7.05 12.42 -2.57
CA ASN A 209 6.43 13.46 -3.41
C ASN A 209 5.55 12.82 -4.48
N ASN A 210 6.04 11.85 -5.27
CA ASN A 210 5.17 11.12 -6.22
C ASN A 210 4.37 9.96 -5.59
N ALA A 211 4.95 9.21 -4.65
CA ALA A 211 4.24 8.12 -3.97
C ALA A 211 3.43 8.60 -2.75
N ILE A 212 3.69 9.79 -2.21
CA ILE A 212 2.75 10.45 -1.30
C ILE A 212 1.69 11.19 -2.11
N ASN A 213 2.02 12.08 -3.06
CA ASN A 213 0.97 12.83 -3.77
C ASN A 213 0.01 11.89 -4.47
N HIS A 214 0.48 10.82 -5.14
CA HIS A 214 -0.41 9.87 -5.82
C HIS A 214 -0.72 8.57 -5.07
N GLY A 215 0.01 8.25 -4.00
CA GLY A 215 -0.05 6.93 -3.35
C GLY A 215 -0.36 6.90 -1.85
N VAL A 216 -0.31 8.03 -1.15
CA VAL A 216 -0.63 8.11 0.29
C VAL A 216 -1.44 9.36 0.65
N LEU A 217 -1.10 10.57 0.19
CA LEU A 217 -1.89 11.80 0.34
C LEU A 217 -3.13 11.87 -0.56
N THR A 218 -3.10 11.39 -1.81
CA THR A 218 -4.35 11.23 -2.59
C THR A 218 -5.29 10.24 -1.91
N PRO A 219 -4.84 9.06 -1.45
CA PRO A 219 -5.63 8.13 -0.64
C PRO A 219 -6.10 8.66 0.70
N LEU A 220 -5.22 9.25 1.51
CA LEU A 220 -5.59 9.80 2.82
C LEU A 220 -6.42 11.07 2.70
N GLY A 221 -6.15 11.94 1.73
CA GLY A 221 -6.97 13.12 1.42
C GLY A 221 -8.35 12.75 0.92
N SER A 222 -8.45 11.69 0.12
CA SER A 222 -9.74 11.12 -0.27
C SER A 222 -10.43 10.39 0.89
N ALA A 223 -9.70 9.78 1.84
CA ALA A 223 -10.27 9.16 3.04
C ALA A 223 -10.75 10.22 4.05
N ASP A 224 -10.00 11.30 4.24
CA ASP A 224 -10.41 12.49 5.00
C ASP A 224 -11.63 13.16 4.37
N VAL A 225 -11.68 13.26 3.02
CA VAL A 225 -12.88 13.70 2.31
C VAL A 225 -14.03 12.72 2.50
N ALA A 226 -13.76 11.42 2.57
CA ALA A 226 -14.78 10.40 2.88
C ALA A 226 -15.47 10.68 4.23
N GLU A 227 -14.72 11.16 5.22
CA GLU A 227 -15.22 11.41 6.58
C GLU A 227 -15.74 12.85 6.78
N SER A 228 -15.13 13.85 6.14
CA SER A 228 -15.36 15.27 6.45
C SER A 228 -15.67 16.17 5.23
N GLY A 229 -15.75 15.59 4.02
CA GLY A 229 -16.11 16.28 2.78
C GLY A 229 -15.05 17.26 2.23
N LYS A 230 -13.96 17.47 2.97
CA LYS A 230 -12.83 18.34 2.62
C LYS A 230 -11.57 17.73 3.21
N SER A 231 -10.42 17.87 2.55
CA SER A 231 -9.15 17.50 3.18
C SER A 231 -8.11 18.58 2.95
N ILE A 232 -7.46 18.97 4.04
CA ILE A 232 -6.32 19.88 4.03
C ILE A 232 -5.10 19.23 3.35
N LEU A 233 -5.11 17.89 3.22
CA LEU A 233 -4.07 17.10 2.56
C LEU A 233 -3.99 17.41 1.05
N PHE A 234 -5.08 17.86 0.42
CA PHE A 234 -5.05 18.38 -0.96
C PHE A 234 -4.38 19.75 -1.08
N MET A 235 -4.45 20.59 -0.03
CA MET A 235 -3.69 21.86 -0.02
C MET A 235 -2.20 21.66 0.31
N LEU A 236 -1.87 20.54 0.94
CA LEU A 236 -0.49 20.06 1.09
C LEU A 236 0.07 19.45 -0.21
N GLU A 237 -0.78 19.08 -1.17
CA GLU A 237 -0.41 18.60 -2.50
C GLU A 237 -0.02 19.75 -3.45
N SER A 238 -0.58 20.96 -3.25
CA SER A 238 -0.16 22.17 -3.97
C SER A 238 1.32 22.44 -3.67
N ASN A 239 2.17 21.97 -4.58
CA ASN A 239 3.60 22.18 -4.59
C ASN A 239 3.91 23.66 -4.29
N PRO A 240 4.43 24.02 -3.11
CA PRO A 240 5.05 25.31 -2.99
C PRO A 240 6.33 25.20 -3.82
N GLY A 241 6.45 26.04 -4.84
CA GLY A 241 7.76 26.37 -5.40
C GLY A 241 8.74 26.70 -4.24
N PRO A 242 10.05 26.56 -4.48
CA PRO A 242 11.04 26.35 -3.44
C PRO A 242 10.90 27.38 -2.30
N GLY A 243 10.40 26.91 -1.16
CA GLY A 243 10.77 27.43 0.15
C GLY A 243 9.97 28.57 0.79
N LEU A 244 8.74 28.92 0.37
CA LEU A 244 8.00 30.00 1.07
C LEU A 244 6.49 29.83 1.31
N GLY A 245 5.90 28.64 1.14
CA GLY A 245 4.54 28.36 1.65
C GLY A 245 3.49 29.41 1.26
N LEU A 246 3.51 29.86 0.00
CA LEU A 246 2.50 30.69 -0.64
C LEU A 246 1.76 29.87 -1.69
#